data_AF-A0A3D2TIH6-F1
#
_entry.id   AF-A0A3D2TIH6-F1
#
_cell.length_a   1.000
_cell.length_b   1.000
_cell.length_c   1.000
_cell.angle_alpha   90.00
_cell.angle_beta   90.00
_cell.angle_gamma   90.00
#
_symmetry.space_group_name_H-M   'P 1'
#
loop_
_entity.id
_entity.type
_entity.pdbx_description
1 polymer ?
#
loop_
_entity_poly.entity_id
_entity_poly.type
_entity_poly.pdbx_seq_one_letter_code
_entity_poly.pdbx_strand_id
1 'polypeptide(L)'
;RYGENPHQSATLYTSPTASPHSLVNAEQLNGKELSYNNLLDLDAALAIARSLPTPGVAVLKHNNPCGAATADTLGEAIANAWDGDPVSAFGSVLGVNMAVDGPMANFLAEPGRFVEAIVAPDFTPEALEILTTKPKWKANVRLLRVGQI
;
A
#
# COMPACT_ATOMS: atom_id res chain seq x y z
N ARG A 1 6.07 16.73 -4.85
CA ARG A 1 6.77 17.36 -3.69
C ARG A 1 8.27 17.64 -3.91
N TYR A 2 9.12 16.62 -4.01
CA TYR A 2 10.58 16.67 -4.26
C TYR A 2 11.00 15.30 -4.81
N GLY A 3 12.26 15.13 -5.20
CA GLY A 3 12.83 13.85 -5.68
C GLY A 3 13.06 12.85 -4.55
N GLU A 4 14.07 12.00 -4.68
CA GLU A 4 14.40 11.02 -3.64
C GLU A 4 14.78 11.70 -2.31
N ASN A 5 15.49 12.82 -2.41
CA ASN A 5 15.88 13.66 -1.28
C ASN A 5 15.28 15.07 -1.38
N PRO A 6 15.09 15.81 -0.26
CA PRO A 6 14.41 17.10 -0.25
C PRO A 6 15.02 18.20 -1.14
N HIS A 7 16.31 18.11 -1.44
CA HIS A 7 17.02 19.09 -2.26
C HIS A 7 16.88 18.84 -3.77
N GLN A 8 16.27 17.71 -4.17
CA GLN A 8 16.09 17.32 -5.57
C GLN A 8 14.67 17.67 -6.03
N SER A 9 14.52 18.12 -7.27
CA SER A 9 13.19 18.26 -7.91
C SER A 9 12.81 16.97 -8.64
N ALA A 10 11.51 16.71 -8.76
CA ALA A 10 11.00 15.57 -9.53
C ALA A 10 9.63 15.87 -10.15
N THR A 11 9.32 15.16 -11.22
CA THR A 11 8.06 15.25 -11.96
C THR A 11 7.64 13.84 -12.36
N LEU A 12 6.35 13.53 -12.21
CA LEU A 12 5.76 12.28 -12.67
C LEU A 12 5.31 12.43 -14.12
N TYR A 13 5.67 11.45 -14.95
CA TYR A 13 5.21 11.35 -16.33
C TYR A 13 4.45 10.03 -16.50
N THR A 14 3.49 10.01 -17.41
CA THR A 14 2.73 8.81 -17.78
C THR A 14 2.86 8.57 -19.28
N SER A 15 2.97 7.31 -19.68
CA SER A 15 2.88 6.94 -21.10
C SER A 15 1.41 7.01 -21.55
N PRO A 16 1.12 7.50 -22.77
CA PRO A 16 -0.23 7.40 -23.35
C PRO A 16 -0.75 5.95 -23.44
N THR A 17 0.13 4.96 -23.40
CA THR A 17 -0.20 3.52 -23.43
C THR A 17 -0.08 2.85 -22.06
N ALA A 18 0.04 3.61 -20.97
CA ALA A 18 0.10 3.03 -19.63
C ALA A 18 -1.19 2.26 -19.32
N SER A 19 -1.05 1.09 -18.69
CA SER A 19 -2.20 0.28 -18.27
C SER A 19 -3.15 1.10 -17.39
N PRO A 20 -4.48 0.96 -17.55
CA PRO A 20 -5.44 1.61 -16.64
C PRO A 20 -5.24 1.18 -15.19
N HIS A 21 -4.61 0.02 -14.95
CA HIS A 21 -4.32 -0.52 -13.63
C HIS A 21 -2.90 -0.22 -13.14
N SER A 22 -2.15 0.63 -13.83
CA SER A 22 -0.82 1.06 -13.36
C SER A 22 -0.94 2.07 -12.22
N LEU A 23 0.11 2.16 -11.39
CA LEU A 23 0.14 3.11 -10.27
C LEU A 23 -0.06 4.56 -10.72
N VAL A 24 0.47 4.94 -11.88
CA VAL A 24 0.36 6.30 -12.41
C VAL A 24 -1.08 6.71 -12.73
N ASN A 25 -1.97 5.74 -12.91
CA ASN A 25 -3.41 5.95 -13.13
C ASN A 25 -4.24 5.63 -11.86
N ALA A 26 -3.59 5.35 -10.72
CA ALA A 26 -4.30 5.04 -9.49
C ALA A 26 -5.08 6.25 -8.98
N GLU A 27 -6.26 6.00 -8.43
CA GLU A 27 -7.02 7.01 -7.72
C GLU A 27 -6.59 7.06 -6.26
N GLN A 28 -6.21 8.23 -5.78
CA GLN A 28 -5.89 8.44 -4.38
C GLN A 28 -7.17 8.76 -3.58
N LEU A 29 -7.63 7.79 -2.79
CA LEU A 29 -8.87 7.88 -2.01
C LEU A 29 -8.69 8.65 -0.68
N ASN A 30 -7.46 8.72 -0.16
CA ASN A 30 -7.15 9.38 1.11
C ASN A 30 -5.68 9.82 1.17
N GLY A 31 -5.36 10.70 2.14
CA GLY A 31 -4.00 10.97 2.59
C GLY A 31 -3.33 12.16 1.93
N LYS A 32 -2.06 12.35 2.28
CA LYS A 32 -1.22 13.44 1.76
C LYS A 32 -0.76 13.18 0.32
N GLU A 33 -0.34 14.23 -0.37
CA GLU A 33 0.36 14.11 -1.67
C GLU A 33 1.48 13.06 -1.60
N LEU A 34 1.58 12.24 -2.64
CA LEU A 34 2.64 11.24 -2.83
C LEU A 34 4.00 11.91 -2.99
N SER A 35 5.02 11.34 -2.35
CA SER A 35 6.42 11.67 -2.64
C SER A 35 6.96 10.81 -3.78
N TYR A 36 8.15 11.16 -4.29
CA TYR A 36 8.88 10.35 -5.26
C TYR A 36 9.11 8.92 -4.74
N ASN A 37 9.58 8.78 -3.49
CA ASN A 37 9.83 7.47 -2.89
C ASN A 37 8.54 6.67 -2.67
N ASN A 38 7.42 7.35 -2.35
CA ASN A 38 6.14 6.64 -2.27
C ASN A 38 5.77 6.00 -3.62
N LEU A 39 6.00 6.70 -4.73
CA LEU A 39 5.71 6.16 -6.06
C LEU A 39 6.55 4.93 -6.38
N LEU A 40 7.85 4.96 -6.09
CA LEU A 40 8.73 3.81 -6.28
C LEU A 40 8.30 2.61 -5.42
N ASP A 41 8.09 2.84 -4.12
CA ASP A 41 7.71 1.78 -3.19
C ASP A 41 6.33 1.18 -3.54
N LEU A 42 5.35 2.02 -3.91
CA LEU A 42 4.00 1.55 -4.29
C LEU A 42 4.03 0.72 -5.58
N ASP A 43 4.84 1.11 -6.57
CA ASP A 43 4.90 0.38 -7.84
C ASP A 43 5.54 -1.00 -7.65
N ALA A 44 6.63 -1.07 -6.90
CA ALA A 44 7.27 -2.32 -6.53
C ALA A 44 6.33 -3.19 -5.67
N ALA A 45 5.61 -2.59 -4.72
CA ALA A 45 4.66 -3.31 -3.86
C ALA A 45 3.52 -3.93 -4.67
N LEU A 46 2.96 -3.16 -5.62
CA LEU A 46 1.93 -3.62 -6.53
C LEU A 46 2.42 -4.77 -7.42
N ALA A 47 3.63 -4.66 -7.97
CA ALA A 47 4.22 -5.68 -8.83
C ALA A 47 4.43 -7.02 -8.09
N ILE A 48 4.93 -6.97 -6.85
CA ILE A 48 5.10 -8.16 -6.02
C ILE A 48 3.73 -8.76 -5.68
N ALA A 49 2.78 -7.96 -5.21
CA ALA A 49 1.45 -8.44 -4.84
C ALA A 49 0.75 -9.17 -6.00
N ARG A 50 0.82 -8.62 -7.22
CA ARG A 50 0.29 -9.26 -8.44
C ARG A 50 0.89 -10.63 -8.74
N SER A 51 2.12 -10.88 -8.28
CA SER A 51 2.83 -12.14 -8.51
C SER A 51 2.50 -13.21 -7.47
N LEU A 52 1.79 -12.84 -6.39
CA LEU A 52 1.36 -13.75 -5.34
C LEU A 52 0.01 -14.39 -5.68
N PRO A 53 -0.25 -15.62 -5.21
CA PRO A 53 -1.61 -16.14 -5.12
C PRO A 53 -2.55 -15.18 -4.36
N THR A 54 -3.84 -15.21 -4.68
CA THR A 54 -4.86 -14.42 -3.96
C THR A 54 -5.46 -15.25 -2.83
N PRO A 55 -5.68 -14.68 -1.63
CA PRO A 55 -5.24 -13.37 -1.12
C PRO A 55 -3.73 -13.23 -0.96
N GLY A 56 -3.14 -12.12 -1.43
CA GLY A 56 -1.71 -11.84 -1.32
C GLY A 56 -1.39 -10.40 -0.94
N VAL A 57 -0.42 -10.25 -0.04
CA VAL A 57 0.04 -8.97 0.51
C VAL A 57 1.57 -8.89 0.44
N ALA A 58 2.10 -7.74 0.01
CA ALA A 58 3.51 -7.41 0.02
C ALA A 58 3.76 -6.16 0.89
N VAL A 59 4.83 -6.19 1.69
CA VAL A 59 5.27 -5.11 2.58
C VAL A 59 6.66 -4.65 2.13
N LEU A 60 6.76 -3.37 1.74
CA LEU A 60 7.99 -2.79 1.19
C LEU A 60 8.47 -1.59 1.98
N LYS A 61 9.79 -1.49 2.11
CA LYS A 61 10.46 -0.32 2.67
C LYS A 61 11.69 0.03 1.85
N HIS A 62 11.75 1.25 1.35
CA HIS A 62 12.89 1.73 0.54
C HIS A 62 13.20 0.77 -0.62
N ASN A 63 12.16 0.39 -1.37
CA ASN A 63 12.21 -0.49 -2.54
C ASN A 63 12.68 -1.93 -2.24
N ASN A 64 12.71 -2.34 -0.97
CA ASN A 64 13.07 -3.69 -0.54
C ASN A 64 11.87 -4.37 0.14
N PRO A 65 11.51 -5.62 -0.21
CA PRO A 65 10.47 -6.35 0.49
C PRO A 65 10.97 -6.76 1.88
N CYS A 66 10.24 -6.37 2.92
CA CYS A 66 10.47 -6.86 4.29
C CYS A 66 9.46 -7.96 4.68
N GLY A 67 8.43 -8.18 3.87
CA GLY A 67 7.53 -9.31 4.00
C GLY A 67 6.62 -9.47 2.79
N ALA A 68 6.21 -10.71 2.52
CA ALA A 68 5.21 -11.04 1.50
C ALA A 68 4.56 -12.36 1.88
N ALA A 69 3.23 -12.43 1.85
CA ALA A 69 2.51 -13.63 2.24
C ALA A 69 1.17 -13.77 1.53
N THR A 70 0.70 -15.02 1.51
CA THR A 70 -0.65 -15.41 1.15
C THR A 70 -1.25 -16.23 2.28
N ALA A 71 -2.58 -16.25 2.38
CA ALA A 71 -3.31 -17.03 3.37
C ALA A 71 -4.75 -17.28 2.89
N ASP A 72 -5.58 -17.93 3.71
CA ASP A 72 -6.99 -18.17 3.37
C ASP A 72 -7.82 -16.88 3.47
N THR A 73 -7.40 -15.94 4.32
CA THR A 73 -8.03 -14.63 4.48
C THR A 73 -7.04 -13.48 4.33
N LEU A 74 -7.53 -12.30 3.95
CA LEU A 74 -6.66 -11.14 3.80
C LEU A 74 -6.09 -10.65 5.15
N GLY A 75 -6.86 -10.79 6.23
CA GLY A 75 -6.41 -10.52 7.60
C GLY A 75 -5.24 -11.40 8.03
N GLU A 76 -5.25 -12.69 7.69
CA GLU A 76 -4.12 -13.59 7.95
C GLU A 76 -2.94 -13.29 7.03
N ALA A 77 -3.19 -12.96 5.76
CA ALA A 77 -2.13 -12.64 4.80
C ALA A 77 -1.34 -11.39 5.24
N ILE A 78 -2.01 -10.33 5.71
CA ILE A 78 -1.30 -9.16 6.25
C ILE A 78 -0.54 -9.49 7.54
N ALA A 79 -1.10 -10.32 8.42
CA ALA A 79 -0.42 -10.72 9.65
C ALA A 79 0.88 -11.47 9.35
N ASN A 80 0.82 -12.48 8.48
CA ASN A 80 1.97 -13.27 8.06
C ASN A 80 3.01 -12.40 7.32
N ALA A 81 2.58 -11.48 6.45
CA ALA A 81 3.49 -10.59 5.74
C ALA A 81 4.16 -9.59 6.71
N TRP A 82 3.42 -9.08 7.70
CA TRP A 82 3.95 -8.19 8.74
C TRP A 82 5.00 -8.89 9.61
N ASP A 83 4.79 -10.17 9.93
CA ASP A 83 5.68 -10.98 10.77
C ASP A 83 6.99 -11.40 10.07
N GLY A 84 7.15 -11.13 8.77
CA GLY A 84 8.42 -11.31 8.05
C GLY A 84 9.55 -10.47 8.65
N ASP A 85 9.30 -9.19 8.89
CA ASP A 85 10.15 -8.27 9.66
C ASP A 85 9.31 -7.11 10.22
N PRO A 86 8.74 -7.24 11.44
CA PRO A 86 7.90 -6.23 12.05
C PRO A 86 8.60 -4.89 12.28
N VAL A 87 9.93 -4.90 12.47
CA VAL A 87 10.71 -3.68 12.70
C VAL A 87 10.79 -2.86 11.42
N SER A 88 11.01 -3.53 10.29
CA SER A 88 11.00 -2.88 8.98
C SER A 88 9.59 -2.57 8.49
N ALA A 89 8.59 -3.38 8.79
CA ALA A 89 7.19 -3.15 8.40
C ALA A 89 6.64 -1.80 8.91
N PHE A 90 7.13 -1.30 10.04
CA PHE A 90 6.77 0.02 10.54
C PHE A 90 7.22 1.14 9.58
N GLY A 91 6.25 1.91 9.08
CA GLY A 91 6.44 2.98 8.10
C GLY A 91 6.58 2.50 6.66
N SER A 92 6.22 1.24 6.40
CA SER A 92 6.29 0.64 5.07
C SER A 92 5.11 1.05 4.17
N VAL A 93 5.23 0.66 2.90
CA VAL A 93 4.20 0.68 1.88
C VAL A 93 3.67 -0.74 1.65
N LEU A 94 2.37 -0.87 1.45
CA LEU A 94 1.71 -2.15 1.22
C LEU A 94 1.17 -2.29 -0.20
N GLY A 95 1.34 -3.45 -0.80
CA GLY A 95 0.69 -3.87 -2.04
C GLY A 95 -0.25 -5.04 -1.78
N VAL A 96 -1.45 -4.99 -2.34
CA VAL A 96 -2.50 -6.00 -2.13
C VAL A 96 -3.10 -6.41 -3.47
N ASN A 97 -3.28 -7.71 -3.70
CA ASN A 97 -3.79 -8.23 -4.97
C ASN A 97 -5.31 -8.45 -5.02
N MET A 98 -6.03 -8.04 -3.97
CA MET A 98 -7.49 -8.02 -3.91
C MET A 98 -7.98 -6.81 -3.10
N ALA A 99 -9.30 -6.61 -3.04
CA ALA A 99 -9.86 -5.48 -2.31
C ALA A 99 -9.51 -5.55 -0.81
N VAL A 100 -9.02 -4.44 -0.24
CA VAL A 100 -8.73 -4.36 1.19
C VAL A 100 -10.04 -4.39 1.97
N ASP A 101 -10.13 -5.27 2.95
CA ASP A 101 -11.32 -5.54 3.74
C ASP A 101 -11.21 -5.11 5.22
N GLY A 102 -12.31 -5.23 5.96
CA GLY A 102 -12.38 -4.88 7.38
C GLY A 102 -11.36 -5.62 8.24
N PRO A 103 -11.18 -6.96 8.11
CA PRO A 103 -10.14 -7.70 8.82
C PRO A 103 -8.73 -7.15 8.64
N MET A 104 -8.26 -6.94 7.40
CA MET A 104 -6.94 -6.35 7.15
C MET A 104 -6.85 -4.93 7.71
N ALA A 105 -7.89 -4.12 7.54
CA ALA A 105 -7.92 -2.75 8.04
C ALA A 105 -7.86 -2.68 9.57
N ASN A 106 -8.58 -3.56 10.28
CA ASN A 106 -8.54 -3.63 11.74
C ASN A 106 -7.16 -4.08 12.24
N PHE A 107 -6.52 -5.06 11.58
CA PHE A 107 -5.15 -5.45 11.88
C PHE A 107 -4.22 -4.22 11.80
N LEU A 108 -4.27 -3.45 10.71
CA LEU A 108 -3.41 -2.26 10.55
C LEU A 108 -3.74 -1.14 11.54
N ALA A 109 -4.98 -1.06 12.03
CA ALA A 109 -5.41 -0.03 12.98
C ALA A 109 -4.91 -0.27 14.42
N GLU A 110 -4.35 -1.45 14.73
CA GLU A 110 -3.80 -1.74 16.04
C GLU A 110 -2.61 -0.82 16.41
N PRO A 111 -2.43 -0.48 17.70
CA PRO A 111 -1.30 0.31 18.15
C PRO A 111 0.04 -0.33 17.76
N GLY A 112 1.00 0.50 17.34
CA GLY A 112 2.33 0.03 16.95
C GLY A 112 2.46 -0.39 15.50
N ARG A 113 1.37 -0.32 14.70
CA ARG A 113 1.42 -0.52 13.25
C ARG A 113 1.25 0.83 12.57
N PHE A 114 2.26 1.26 11.83
CA PHE A 114 2.24 2.47 11.02
C PHE A 114 2.57 2.09 9.58
N VAL A 115 1.79 2.62 8.64
CA VAL A 115 2.05 2.47 7.19
C VAL A 115 1.93 3.83 6.52
N GLU A 116 2.78 4.07 5.52
CA GLU A 116 2.79 5.32 4.76
C GLU A 116 1.74 5.32 3.64
N ALA A 117 1.57 4.17 2.98
CA ALA A 117 0.66 4.01 1.85
C ALA A 117 0.24 2.55 1.60
N ILE A 118 -0.91 2.37 0.96
CA ILE A 118 -1.47 1.07 0.55
C ILE A 118 -1.96 1.20 -0.90
N VAL A 119 -1.56 0.27 -1.78
CA VAL A 119 -2.11 0.13 -3.13
C VAL A 119 -2.84 -1.19 -3.28
N ALA A 120 -4.06 -1.14 -3.80
CA ALA A 120 -4.93 -2.30 -3.97
C ALA A 120 -5.90 -2.11 -5.15
N PRO A 121 -6.49 -3.18 -5.69
CA PRO A 121 -7.52 -3.07 -6.72
C PRO A 121 -8.75 -2.29 -6.25
N ASP A 122 -9.15 -2.44 -4.98
CA ASP A 122 -10.21 -1.63 -4.37
C ASP A 122 -10.12 -1.64 -2.83
N PHE A 123 -11.01 -0.90 -2.17
CA PHE A 123 -11.19 -0.92 -0.72
C PHE A 123 -12.68 -1.05 -0.39
N THR A 124 -13.04 -1.94 0.53
CA THR A 124 -14.42 -2.00 1.00
C THR A 124 -14.79 -0.73 1.77
N PRO A 125 -16.09 -0.34 1.83
CA PRO A 125 -16.52 0.81 2.63
C PRO A 125 -16.08 0.71 4.10
N GLU A 126 -16.16 -0.51 4.67
CA GLU A 126 -15.70 -0.79 6.04
C GLU A 126 -14.19 -0.55 6.19
N ALA A 127 -13.37 -1.03 5.25
CA ALA A 127 -11.93 -0.83 5.28
C ALA A 127 -11.56 0.65 5.21
N LEU A 128 -12.20 1.40 4.30
CA LEU A 128 -12.00 2.85 4.18
C LEU A 128 -12.38 3.57 5.48
N GLU A 129 -13.53 3.26 6.06
CA GLU A 129 -13.95 3.83 7.34
C GLU A 129 -12.92 3.55 8.43
N ILE A 130 -12.48 2.29 8.59
CA ILE A 130 -11.50 1.92 9.60
C ILE A 130 -10.19 2.70 9.40
N LEU A 131 -9.60 2.61 8.20
CA LEU A 131 -8.28 3.21 7.89
C LEU A 131 -8.29 4.73 7.99
N THR A 132 -9.44 5.38 7.79
CA THR A 132 -9.59 6.84 7.84
C THR A 132 -10.10 7.38 9.18
N THR A 133 -10.54 6.52 10.11
CA THR A 133 -11.09 6.96 11.41
C THR A 133 -10.33 6.43 12.63
N LYS A 134 -9.80 5.19 12.59
CA LYS A 134 -9.22 4.54 13.78
C LYS A 134 -7.71 4.77 13.97
N PRO A 135 -6.82 4.50 12.99
CA PRO A 135 -5.38 4.58 13.22
C PRO A 135 -4.90 6.00 13.52
N LYS A 136 -3.83 6.16 14.29
CA LYS A 136 -3.23 7.49 14.56
C LYS A 136 -2.76 8.20 13.27
N TRP A 137 -2.40 7.44 12.25
CA TRP A 137 -1.91 7.91 10.96
C TRP A 137 -3.01 8.11 9.89
N LYS A 138 -4.29 7.95 10.26
CA LYS A 138 -5.46 8.00 9.36
C LYS A 138 -5.51 9.19 8.39
N ALA A 139 -5.12 10.37 8.83
CA ALA A 139 -5.15 11.59 8.01
C ALA A 139 -4.00 11.65 6.99
N ASN A 140 -2.99 10.80 7.13
CA ASN A 140 -1.74 10.86 6.36
C ASN A 140 -1.59 9.72 5.34
N VAL A 141 -2.13 8.53 5.66
CA VAL A 141 -1.98 7.33 4.83
C VAL A 141 -2.56 7.52 3.45
N ARG A 142 -1.78 7.19 2.42
CA ARG A 142 -2.26 7.21 1.04
C ARG A 142 -2.91 5.89 0.72
N LEU A 143 -4.17 5.93 0.32
CA LEU A 143 -4.92 4.76 -0.12
C LEU A 143 -5.11 4.88 -1.63
N LEU A 144 -4.49 3.98 -2.39
CA LEU A 144 -4.41 4.04 -3.85
C LEU A 144 -5.21 2.90 -4.45
N ARG A 145 -6.23 3.24 -5.23
CA ARG A 145 -7.07 2.30 -5.97
C ARG A 145 -6.60 2.19 -7.41
N VAL A 146 -6.25 0.98 -7.86
CA VAL A 146 -5.81 0.72 -9.24
C VAL A 146 -6.87 -0.01 -10.10
N GLY A 147 -8.02 -0.38 -9.55
CA GLY A 147 -9.00 -1.23 -10.25
C GLY A 147 -8.49 -2.67 -10.38
N GLN A 148 -9.26 -3.54 -11.06
CA GLN A 148 -8.96 -4.98 -11.11
C GLN A 148 -7.55 -5.27 -11.67
N ILE A 149 -6.79 -6.12 -10.97
CA ILE A 149 -5.42 -6.52 -11.30
C ILE A 149 -5.23 -8.02 -11.35
#